data_AF-A0A6L3X2A1-F1
#
_entry.id   AF-A0A6L3X2A1-F1
#
_cell.length_a   1.000
_cell.length_b   1.000
_cell.length_c   1.000
_cell.angle_alpha   90.00
_cell.angle_beta   90.00
_cell.angle_gamma   90.00
#
_symmetry.space_group_name_H-M   'P 1'
#
loop_
_entity.id
_entity.type
_entity.pdbx_description
1 polymer ?
#
loop_
_entity_poly.entity_id
_entity_poly.type
_entity_poly.pdbx_seq_one_letter_code
_entity_poly.pdbx_strand_id
1 'polypeptide(L)'
;AEGGLVVTDDEQLAQNIRSLKFHGLGVDAYDRQTHGRAPQAEVITPGFKYNLADINAALALVQLGKLGEANRRRRDIADRYRLELSDTPFQPLRIPSWPHLHAWHLFIIRVDEARCGLSRDALMAALKEEGIGTG
;
A
#
# COMPACT_ATOMS: atom_id res chain seq x y z
N ALA A 1 4.58 -0.78 -11.46
CA ALA A 1 3.15 -0.58 -11.79
C ALA A 1 2.58 0.20 -10.63
N GLU A 2 1.95 1.35 -10.90
CA GLU A 2 1.47 2.27 -9.86
C GLU A 2 -0.06 2.22 -9.76
N GLY A 3 -0.60 2.53 -8.58
CA GLY A 3 -2.04 2.61 -8.36
C GLY A 3 -2.40 2.79 -6.89
N GLY A 4 -3.64 3.20 -6.65
CA GLY A 4 -4.21 3.36 -5.31
C GLY A 4 -5.72 3.15 -5.34
N LEU A 5 -6.29 2.90 -4.17
CA LEU A 5 -7.74 2.74 -3.99
C LEU A 5 -8.20 3.65 -2.87
N VAL A 6 -9.39 4.22 -3.04
CA VAL A 6 -10.14 4.85 -1.95
C VAL A 6 -11.36 3.98 -1.69
N VAL A 7 -11.61 3.69 -0.41
CA VAL A 7 -12.78 2.96 0.06
C VAL A 7 -13.53 3.83 1.06
N THR A 8 -14.85 3.90 0.92
CA THR A 8 -15.74 4.65 1.79
C THR A 8 -17.12 4.00 1.74
N ASP A 9 -17.85 4.14 2.84
CA ASP A 9 -19.25 3.80 3.03
C ASP A 9 -20.19 5.00 2.77
N ASP A 10 -19.64 6.20 2.52
CA ASP A 10 -20.38 7.40 2.13
C ASP A 10 -20.53 7.46 0.61
N GLU A 11 -21.76 7.22 0.15
CA GLU A 11 -22.12 7.23 -1.26
C GLU A 11 -21.89 8.61 -1.93
N GLN A 12 -22.17 9.70 -1.21
CA GLN A 12 -21.97 11.05 -1.73
C GLN A 12 -20.48 11.35 -1.91
N LEU A 13 -19.65 10.93 -0.94
CA LEU A 13 -18.19 11.03 -1.05
C LEU A 13 -17.68 10.18 -2.22
N ALA A 14 -18.18 8.95 -2.39
CA ALA A 14 -17.80 8.08 -3.49
C ALA A 14 -18.10 8.70 -4.87
N GLN A 15 -19.28 9.28 -5.04
CA GLN A 15 -19.67 9.98 -6.28
C GLN A 15 -18.78 11.20 -6.55
N ASN A 16 -18.51 12.00 -5.51
CA ASN A 16 -17.62 13.16 -5.63
C ASN A 16 -16.21 12.73 -6.06
N ILE A 17 -15.65 11.68 -5.46
CA ILE A 17 -14.34 11.14 -5.83
C ILE A 17 -14.33 10.61 -7.27
N ARG A 18 -15.40 9.92 -7.71
CA ARG A 18 -15.52 9.43 -9.10
C ARG A 18 -15.53 10.55 -10.12
N SER A 19 -16.19 11.66 -9.81
CA SER A 19 -16.15 12.87 -10.65
C SER A 19 -14.74 13.47 -10.64
N LEU A 20 -14.19 13.73 -9.46
CA LEU A 20 -12.90 14.41 -9.28
C LEU A 20 -11.71 13.61 -9.85
N LYS A 21 -11.70 12.28 -9.78
CA LYS A 21 -10.59 11.47 -10.33
C LYS A 21 -10.46 11.61 -11.85
N PHE A 22 -11.51 12.06 -12.55
CA PHE A 22 -11.54 12.15 -14.00
C PHE A 22 -12.15 13.47 -14.48
N HIS A 23 -11.37 14.53 -14.28
CA HIS A 23 -11.59 15.91 -14.74
C HIS A 23 -12.83 16.60 -14.17
N GLY A 24 -13.49 16.04 -13.15
CA GLY A 24 -14.69 16.63 -12.55
C GLY A 24 -15.93 16.48 -13.44
N LEU A 25 -15.98 15.37 -14.19
CA LEU A 25 -17.10 15.05 -15.07
C LEU A 25 -18.34 14.67 -14.25
N GLY A 26 -19.51 15.21 -14.63
CA GLY A 26 -20.78 14.92 -13.94
C GLY A 26 -21.30 13.49 -14.12
N VAL A 27 -20.85 12.79 -15.16
CA VAL A 27 -21.17 11.37 -15.41
C VAL A 27 -19.89 10.62 -15.80
N ASP A 28 -19.60 9.51 -15.10
CA ASP A 28 -18.47 8.63 -15.40
C ASP A 28 -18.61 8.11 -16.84
N ALA A 29 -17.49 7.95 -17.55
CA ALA A 29 -17.49 7.46 -18.93
C ALA A 29 -18.11 6.06 -19.06
N TYR A 30 -17.99 5.24 -18.01
CA TYR A 30 -18.59 3.91 -17.96
C TYR A 30 -20.14 3.96 -17.97
N ASP A 31 -20.73 4.92 -17.26
CA ASP A 31 -22.19 5.06 -17.10
C ASP A 31 -22.87 5.73 -18.32
N ARG A 32 -22.11 6.14 -19.35
CA ARG A 32 -22.67 6.83 -20.53
C ARG A 32 -23.35 5.90 -21.53
N GLN A 33 -23.22 4.59 -21.38
CA GLN A 33 -23.75 3.61 -22.36
C GLN A 33 -25.26 3.34 -22.23
N THR A 34 -25.93 3.82 -21.20
CA THR A 34 -27.31 3.40 -20.85
C THR A 34 -28.45 4.08 -21.62
N HIS A 35 -28.25 5.19 -22.36
CA HIS A 35 -29.39 5.99 -22.87
C HIS A 35 -29.33 6.54 -24.30
N GLY A 36 -28.61 5.91 -25.23
CA GLY A 36 -28.85 6.09 -26.68
C GLY A 36 -28.57 7.48 -27.30
N ARG A 37 -28.23 8.48 -26.50
CA ARG A 37 -27.61 9.76 -26.89
C ARG A 37 -26.60 10.08 -25.81
N ALA A 38 -25.31 10.09 -26.15
CA ALA A 38 -24.26 10.43 -25.21
C ALA A 38 -24.57 11.80 -24.60
N PRO A 39 -24.76 11.94 -23.27
CA PRO A 39 -24.68 13.26 -22.67
C PRO A 39 -23.28 13.79 -22.98
N GLN A 40 -23.20 14.98 -23.58
CA GLN A 40 -21.94 15.67 -23.78
C GLN A 40 -21.20 15.68 -22.44
N ALA A 41 -19.91 15.34 -22.45
CA ALA A 41 -19.12 15.28 -21.25
C ALA A 41 -19.12 16.67 -20.58
N GLU A 42 -19.89 16.83 -19.51
CA GLU A 42 -19.99 18.08 -18.78
C GLU A 42 -19.03 18.06 -17.60
N VAL A 43 -18.13 19.04 -17.56
CA VAL A 43 -17.24 19.29 -16.43
C VAL A 43 -18.00 20.20 -15.47
N ILE A 44 -18.45 19.65 -14.35
CA ILE A 44 -19.26 20.36 -13.35
C ILE A 44 -18.40 21.07 -12.30
N THR A 45 -17.13 20.66 -12.17
CA THR A 45 -16.17 21.24 -11.23
C THR A 45 -14.73 20.97 -11.70
N PRO A 46 -13.73 21.78 -11.34
CA PRO A 46 -12.32 21.46 -11.63
C PRO A 46 -11.88 20.17 -10.91
N GLY A 47 -11.64 19.11 -11.68
CA GLY A 47 -11.12 17.84 -11.16
C GLY A 47 -9.66 17.55 -11.54
N PHE A 48 -9.25 16.30 -11.33
CA PHE A 48 -7.90 15.77 -11.54
C PHE A 48 -7.89 14.66 -12.59
N LYS A 49 -6.70 14.16 -12.93
CA LYS A 49 -6.50 13.03 -13.83
C LYS A 49 -5.84 11.86 -13.09
N TYR A 50 -6.63 11.20 -12.24
CA TYR A 50 -6.20 10.12 -11.33
C TYR A 50 -6.91 8.79 -11.58
N ASN A 51 -7.68 8.65 -12.67
CA ASN A 51 -8.30 7.37 -13.00
C ASN A 51 -7.22 6.30 -13.27
N LEU A 52 -7.46 5.11 -12.73
CA LEU A 52 -6.61 3.94 -12.95
C LEU A 52 -6.85 3.37 -14.35
N ALA A 53 -5.78 2.91 -15.01
CA ALA A 53 -5.90 2.19 -16.27
C ALA A 53 -6.33 0.73 -16.05
N ASP A 54 -7.09 0.16 -16.99
CA ASP A 54 -7.61 -1.20 -16.89
C ASP A 54 -6.53 -2.27 -16.74
N ILE A 55 -5.35 -2.07 -17.35
CA ILE A 55 -4.19 -2.97 -17.17
C ILE A 55 -3.77 -3.01 -15.69
N ASN A 56 -3.67 -1.85 -15.04
CA ASN A 56 -3.34 -1.76 -13.62
C ASN A 56 -4.47 -2.36 -12.75
N ALA A 57 -5.73 -2.14 -13.12
CA ALA A 57 -6.89 -2.71 -12.42
C ALA A 57 -6.92 -4.25 -12.52
N ALA A 58 -6.64 -4.80 -13.70
CA ALA A 58 -6.57 -6.25 -13.94
C ALA A 58 -5.46 -6.89 -13.09
N LEU A 59 -4.28 -6.27 -13.02
CA LEU A 59 -3.21 -6.71 -12.12
C LEU A 59 -3.66 -6.65 -10.66
N ALA A 60 -4.33 -5.58 -10.23
CA ALA A 60 -4.81 -5.44 -8.86
C ALA A 60 -5.82 -6.52 -8.47
N LEU A 61 -6.75 -6.89 -9.34
CA LEU A 61 -7.72 -7.97 -9.08
C LEU A 61 -7.02 -9.32 -8.84
N VAL A 62 -6.01 -9.66 -9.65
CA VAL A 62 -5.23 -10.89 -9.48
C VAL A 62 -4.41 -10.85 -8.18
N GLN A 63 -3.79 -9.71 -7.85
CA GLN A 63 -3.02 -9.55 -6.61
C GLN A 63 -3.92 -9.61 -5.37
N LEU A 64 -5.14 -9.06 -5.44
CA LEU A 64 -6.09 -9.09 -4.33
C LEU A 64 -6.49 -10.53 -3.99
N GLY A 65 -6.67 -11.39 -4.99
CA GLY A 65 -6.90 -12.83 -4.77
C GLY A 65 -5.74 -13.55 -4.06
N LYS A 66 -4.51 -13.05 -4.19
CA LYS A 66 -3.29 -13.61 -3.56
C LYS A 66 -2.98 -13.01 -2.19
N LEU A 67 -3.71 -11.98 -1.75
CA LEU A 67 -3.39 -11.20 -0.56
C LEU A 67 -3.30 -12.06 0.71
N GLY A 68 -4.22 -13.00 0.88
CA GLY A 68 -4.23 -13.89 2.05
C GLY A 68 -2.96 -14.73 2.14
N GLU A 69 -2.50 -15.31 1.03
CA GLU A 69 -1.27 -16.10 0.98
C GLU A 69 -0.02 -15.24 1.15
N ALA A 70 0.03 -14.08 0.49
CA ALA A 70 1.13 -13.13 0.64
C ALA A 70 1.29 -12.68 2.11
N ASN A 71 0.18 -12.40 2.81
CA ASN A 71 0.20 -12.01 4.22
C ASN A 71 0.65 -13.17 5.13
N ARG A 72 0.23 -14.42 4.84
CA ARG A 72 0.72 -15.60 5.58
C ARG A 72 2.23 -15.74 5.41
N ARG A 73 2.73 -15.72 4.17
CA ARG A 73 4.17 -15.85 3.90
C ARG A 73 5.00 -14.76 4.59
N ARG A 74 4.53 -13.52 4.57
CA ARG A 74 5.19 -12.41 5.27
C ARG A 74 5.19 -12.60 6.79
N ARG A 75 4.12 -13.14 7.36
CA ARG A 75 4.06 -13.49 8.79
C ARG A 75 5.11 -14.54 9.14
N ASP A 76 5.21 -15.63 8.38
CA ASP A 76 6.21 -16.69 8.65
C ASP A 76 7.64 -16.13 8.63
N ILE A 77 7.95 -15.24 7.68
CA ILE A 77 9.26 -14.58 7.59
C ILE A 77 9.48 -13.65 8.79
N ALA A 78 8.48 -12.84 9.15
CA ALA A 78 8.56 -11.93 10.28
C ALA A 78 8.75 -12.68 11.60
N ASP A 79 8.04 -13.79 11.80
CA ASP A 79 8.17 -14.62 13.00
C ASP A 79 9.56 -15.25 13.10
N ARG A 80 10.14 -15.69 11.97
CA ARG A 80 11.54 -16.12 11.93
C ARG A 80 12.49 -14.99 12.32
N TYR A 81 12.37 -13.79 11.74
CA TYR A 81 13.22 -12.66 12.14
C TYR A 81 13.08 -12.30 13.62
N ARG A 82 11.85 -12.35 14.17
CA ARG A 82 11.63 -12.10 15.61
C ARG A 82 12.34 -13.12 16.49
N LEU A 83 12.35 -14.39 16.09
CA LEU A 83 13.04 -15.45 16.81
C LEU A 83 14.57 -15.27 16.71
N GLU A 84 15.10 -15.17 15.50
CA GLU A 84 16.55 -15.14 15.25
C GLU A 84 17.20 -13.85 15.76
N LEU A 85 16.46 -12.74 15.83
CA LEU A 85 16.97 -11.47 16.36
C LEU A 85 16.70 -11.27 17.85
N SER A 86 16.05 -12.22 18.53
CA SER A 86 15.63 -12.06 19.93
C SER A 86 16.80 -11.83 20.90
N ASP A 87 17.94 -12.46 20.63
CA ASP A 87 19.16 -12.35 21.43
C ASP A 87 20.14 -11.27 20.93
N THR A 88 19.70 -10.41 19.99
CA THR A 88 20.52 -9.33 19.42
C THR A 88 20.24 -7.98 20.10
N PRO A 89 21.13 -6.98 19.95
CA PRO A 89 20.83 -5.63 20.45
C PRO A 89 19.75 -4.91 19.62
N PHE A 90 19.32 -5.45 18.47
CA PHE A 90 18.31 -4.82 17.62
C PHE A 90 16.91 -4.92 18.22
N GLN A 91 16.12 -3.85 18.04
CA GLN A 91 14.76 -3.77 18.58
C GLN A 91 13.72 -3.72 17.46
N PRO A 92 13.03 -4.82 17.13
CA PRO A 92 11.88 -4.78 16.22
C PRO A 92 10.78 -3.84 16.73
N LEU A 93 9.99 -3.27 15.82
CA LEU A 93 8.82 -2.48 16.22
C LEU A 93 7.84 -3.29 17.06
N ARG A 94 7.23 -2.62 18.04
CA ARG A 94 6.21 -3.23 18.90
C ARG A 94 4.95 -3.51 18.10
N ILE A 95 4.41 -4.72 18.27
CA ILE A 95 3.08 -5.09 17.78
C ILE A 95 2.03 -4.53 18.76
N PRO A 96 1.02 -3.78 18.30
CA PRO A 96 -0.07 -3.32 19.15
C PRO A 96 -0.82 -4.47 19.84
N SER A 97 -1.38 -4.22 21.03
CA SER A 97 -2.06 -5.26 21.81
C SER A 97 -3.51 -5.53 21.39
N TRP A 98 -4.10 -4.68 20.55
CA TRP A 98 -5.48 -4.86 20.09
C TRP A 98 -5.55 -5.91 18.96
N PRO A 99 -6.68 -6.61 18.77
CA PRO A 99 -6.80 -7.66 17.75
C PRO A 99 -6.68 -7.10 16.33
N HIS A 100 -5.72 -7.60 15.55
CA HIS A 100 -5.52 -7.18 14.16
C HIS A 100 -4.79 -8.23 13.33
N LEU A 101 -4.81 -8.02 12.01
CA LEU A 101 -3.96 -8.75 11.07
C LEU A 101 -2.85 -7.82 10.59
N HIS A 102 -1.64 -8.00 11.11
CA HIS A 102 -0.48 -7.26 10.63
C HIS A 102 -0.07 -7.73 9.23
N ALA A 103 0.01 -6.81 8.26
CA ALA A 103 0.34 -7.11 6.87
C ALA A 103 1.83 -7.36 6.62
N TRP A 104 2.68 -7.02 7.60
CA TRP A 104 4.14 -7.20 7.57
C TRP A 104 4.76 -6.64 6.28
N HIS A 105 4.31 -5.45 5.87
CA HIS A 105 4.82 -4.79 4.68
C HIS A 105 6.33 -4.53 4.79
N LEU A 106 6.79 -4.14 5.99
CA LEU A 106 8.18 -3.95 6.34
C LEU A 106 8.47 -4.63 7.69
N PHE A 107 9.67 -5.18 7.83
CA PHE A 107 10.21 -5.60 9.12
C PHE A 107 11.20 -4.54 9.61
N ILE A 108 10.71 -3.64 10.46
CA ILE A 108 11.48 -2.48 10.91
C ILE A 108 12.14 -2.80 12.25
N ILE A 109 13.46 -2.57 12.32
CA ILE A 109 14.24 -2.58 13.55
C ILE A 109 14.70 -1.17 13.91
N ARG A 110 14.84 -0.90 15.21
CA ARG A 110 15.52 0.27 15.73
C ARG A 110 16.96 -0.09 16.06
N VAL A 111 17.87 0.74 15.59
CA VAL A 111 19.31 0.68 15.90
C VAL A 111 19.60 1.80 16.88
N ASP A 112 19.63 1.46 18.16
CA ASP A 112 20.08 2.37 19.22
C ASP A 112 21.60 2.24 19.35
N GLU A 113 22.34 3.31 19.09
CA GLU A 113 23.80 3.26 19.00
C GLU A 113 24.46 2.89 20.34
N ALA A 114 23.92 3.36 21.47
CA ALA A 114 24.43 3.04 22.79
C ALA A 114 24.27 1.55 23.11
N ARG A 115 23.16 0.94 22.70
CA ARG A 115 22.90 -0.49 22.89
C ARG A 115 23.63 -1.37 21.86
N CYS A 116 23.67 -0.95 20.61
CA CYS A 116 24.21 -1.75 19.51
C CYS A 116 25.73 -1.64 19.39
N GLY A 117 26.33 -0.54 19.83
CA GLY A 117 27.75 -0.25 19.62
C GLY A 117 28.09 0.16 18.18
N LEU A 118 27.07 0.43 17.36
CA LEU A 118 27.22 0.97 16.01
C LEU A 118 26.02 1.83 15.61
N SER A 119 26.25 2.76 14.69
CA SER A 119 25.20 3.60 14.13
C SER A 119 24.36 2.84 13.09
N ARG A 120 23.16 3.37 12.80
CA ARG A 120 22.28 2.85 11.75
C ARG A 120 22.97 2.82 10.39
N ASP A 121 23.68 3.90 10.03
CA ASP A 121 24.33 4.03 8.73
C ASP A 121 25.50 3.03 8.58
N ALA A 122 26.26 2.80 9.67
CA ALA A 122 27.30 1.79 9.69
C ALA A 122 26.73 0.37 9.49
N LEU A 123 25.59 0.05 10.12
CA LEU A 123 24.90 -1.22 9.90
C LEU A 123 24.48 -1.39 8.43
N MET A 124 23.86 -0.37 7.84
CA MET A 124 23.42 -0.41 6.44
C MET A 124 24.60 -0.60 5.48
N ALA A 125 25.74 0.05 5.75
CA ALA A 125 26.96 -0.12 4.96
C ALA A 125 27.49 -1.56 5.03
N ALA A 126 27.62 -2.12 6.24
CA ALA A 126 28.07 -3.50 6.44
C ALA A 126 27.14 -4.53 5.79
N LEU A 127 25.82 -4.36 5.95
CA LEU A 127 24.83 -5.23 5.29
C LEU A 127 24.92 -5.14 3.76
N LYS A 128 25.18 -3.96 3.22
CA LYS A 128 25.36 -3.77 1.78
C LYS A 128 26.62 -4.47 1.25
N GLU A 129 27.72 -4.48 2.01
CA GLU A 129 28.94 -5.22 1.67
C GLU A 129 28.67 -6.74 1.59
N GLU A 130 27.77 -7.25 2.43
CA GLU A 130 27.28 -8.64 2.42
C GLU A 130 26.15 -8.89 1.38
N GLY A 131 25.83 -7.90 0.54
CA GLY A 131 24.78 -8.04 -0.49
C GLY A 131 23.35 -8.02 0.04
N ILE A 132 23.12 -7.52 1.27
CA ILE A 132 21.81 -7.41 1.91
C ILE A 132 21.28 -5.98 1.75
N GLY A 133 20.21 -5.83 0.96
CA GLY A 133 19.55 -4.54 0.76
C GLY A 133 18.73 -4.09 1.97
N THR A 134 18.87 -2.82 2.35
CA THR A 134 18.12 -2.16 3.42
C THR A 134 17.53 -0.83 2.95
N GLY A 135 16.43 -0.40 3.57
CA GLY A 135 15.75 0.88 3.29
C GLY A 135 15.88 1.91 4.40
#